data_AF-A0A8J3CJS0-F1
#
_entry.id   AF-A0A8J3CJS0-F1
#
_cell.length_a   1.000
_cell.length_b   1.000
_cell.length_c   1.000
_cell.angle_alpha   90.00
_cell.angle_beta   90.00
_cell.angle_gamma   90.00
#
_symmetry.space_group_name_H-M   'P 1'
#
loop_
_entity.id
_entity.type
_entity.pdbx_description
1 polymer ?
#
loop_
_entity_poly.entity_id
_entity_poly.type
_entity_poly.pdbx_seq_one_letter_code
_entity_poly.pdbx_strand_id
1 'polypeptide(L)'
;MSRAKAPENRLGRPRTAKQRTNPLPAASTGSTIIPEPPATLDITGRELWSELWRRGESVYTATDALTIERYCSLADRRALYLALLREEGHVTTGSTGQLVAHPAAKLLADVESRMLALEDRLGLNPDSRIRLGLGAAELRSELDDFLSQ
;
A
#
# COMPACT_ATOMS: atom_id res chain seq x y z
N MET A 1 -13.12 24.77 -39.20
CA MET A 1 -14.23 24.06 -38.51
C MET A 1 -14.36 22.66 -39.13
N SER A 2 -13.76 21.64 -38.53
CA SER A 2 -13.79 20.27 -39.07
C SER A 2 -15.14 19.61 -38.76
N ARG A 3 -15.87 19.23 -39.81
CA ARG A 3 -17.21 18.64 -39.70
C ARG A 3 -17.12 17.27 -39.02
N ALA A 4 -17.92 17.04 -37.98
CA ALA A 4 -17.99 15.74 -37.31
C ALA A 4 -18.40 14.64 -38.30
N LYS A 5 -17.77 13.46 -38.20
CA LYS A 5 -18.06 12.32 -39.08
C LYS A 5 -19.53 11.86 -38.94
N ALA A 6 -20.12 11.50 -40.07
CA ALA A 6 -21.47 10.93 -40.17
C ALA A 6 -21.62 9.69 -39.28
N PRO A 7 -22.83 9.44 -38.72
CA PRO A 7 -23.06 8.38 -37.73
C PRO A 7 -22.67 7.00 -38.24
N GLU A 8 -22.88 6.69 -39.52
CA GLU A 8 -22.46 5.42 -40.12
C GLU A 8 -20.92 5.19 -40.13
N ASN A 9 -20.13 6.27 -40.07
CA ASN A 9 -18.67 6.23 -40.08
C ASN A 9 -18.06 6.31 -38.68
N ARG A 10 -18.88 6.22 -37.63
CA ARG A 10 -18.43 6.19 -36.23
C ARG A 10 -18.07 4.77 -35.82
N LEU A 11 -17.08 4.19 -36.50
CA LEU A 11 -16.41 2.97 -36.05
C LEU A 11 -15.53 3.35 -34.85
N GLY A 12 -16.01 3.08 -33.63
CA GLY A 12 -15.18 3.17 -32.44
C GLY A 12 -13.95 2.30 -32.66
N ARG A 13 -12.75 2.85 -32.49
CA ARG A 13 -11.53 2.03 -32.48
C ARG A 13 -11.62 1.14 -31.25
N PRO A 14 -11.84 -0.19 -31.35
CA PRO A 14 -11.68 -1.03 -30.18
C PRO A 14 -10.22 -0.88 -29.76
N ARG A 15 -9.99 -0.25 -28.61
CA ARG A 15 -8.71 -0.40 -27.94
C ARG A 15 -8.69 -1.84 -27.48
N THR A 16 -8.14 -2.73 -28.30
CA THR A 16 -7.73 -4.06 -27.84
C THR A 16 -6.75 -3.80 -26.71
N ALA A 17 -7.22 -3.89 -25.47
CA ALA A 17 -6.35 -3.88 -24.32
C ALA A 17 -5.45 -5.09 -24.52
N LYS A 18 -4.21 -4.84 -24.96
CA LYS A 18 -3.19 -5.88 -25.07
C LYS A 18 -3.01 -6.37 -23.64
N GLN A 19 -3.63 -7.49 -23.32
CA GLN A 19 -3.57 -8.11 -22.01
C GLN A 19 -2.09 -8.35 -21.76
N ARG A 20 -1.49 -7.51 -20.91
CA ARG A 20 -0.10 -7.68 -20.51
C ARG A 20 -0.11 -8.91 -19.62
N THR A 21 0.14 -10.07 -20.22
CA THR A 21 0.52 -11.26 -19.49
C THR A 21 1.94 -10.99 -18.99
N ASN A 22 2.08 -10.15 -17.97
CA ASN A 22 3.30 -10.15 -17.19
C ASN A 22 3.38 -11.56 -16.60
N PRO A 23 4.47 -12.31 -16.86
CA PRO A 23 4.67 -13.59 -16.21
C PRO A 23 4.58 -13.33 -14.70
N LEU A 24 3.80 -14.16 -14.01
CA LEU A 24 3.70 -14.08 -12.55
C LEU A 24 5.12 -14.16 -11.97
N PRO A 25 5.46 -13.33 -10.96
CA PRO A 25 6.69 -13.54 -10.23
C PRO A 25 6.67 -14.97 -9.67
N ALA A 26 7.73 -15.73 -9.94
CA ALA A 26 7.88 -17.06 -9.36
C ALA A 26 7.88 -16.92 -7.84
N ALA A 27 7.07 -17.72 -7.15
CA ALA A 27 7.08 -17.77 -5.69
C ALA A 27 8.52 -18.12 -5.26
N SER A 28 9.13 -17.26 -4.45
CA SER A 28 10.49 -17.46 -3.97
C SER A 28 10.44 -18.54 -2.89
N THR A 29 10.94 -19.74 -3.17
CA THR A 29 11.08 -20.85 -2.20
C THR A 29 12.24 -20.64 -1.21
N GLY A 30 12.67 -19.40 -0.98
CA GLY A 30 13.73 -19.08 -0.03
C GLY A 30 13.18 -19.02 1.38
N SER A 31 13.85 -19.67 2.34
CA SER A 31 13.60 -19.50 3.77
C SER A 31 13.61 -17.99 4.11
N THR A 32 12.44 -17.43 4.41
CA THR A 32 12.30 -16.00 4.64
C THR A 32 12.79 -15.69 6.04
N ILE A 33 14.07 -15.33 6.13
CA ILE A 33 14.62 -14.71 7.33
C ILE A 33 13.86 -13.40 7.51
N ILE A 34 12.98 -13.33 8.52
CA ILE A 34 12.34 -12.08 8.93
C ILE A 34 13.47 -11.16 9.41
N PRO A 35 13.73 -10.03 8.74
CA PRO A 35 14.78 -9.12 9.17
C PRO A 35 14.41 -8.47 10.50
N GLU A 36 15.42 -8.18 11.33
CA GLU A 36 15.20 -7.46 12.57
C GLU A 36 14.64 -6.05 12.29
N PRO A 37 13.65 -5.57 13.08
CA PRO A 37 13.08 -4.25 12.91
C PRO A 37 14.14 -3.17 13.18
N PRO A 38 14.27 -2.16 12.30
CA PRO A 38 15.21 -1.05 12.49
C PRO A 38 15.06 -0.37 13.86
N ALA A 39 16.20 0.04 14.43
CA ALA A 39 16.25 0.68 15.74
C ALA A 39 15.49 2.02 15.80
N THR A 40 15.27 2.63 14.64
CA THR A 40 14.61 3.93 14.42
C THR A 40 13.09 3.90 14.50
N LEU A 41 12.48 2.71 14.51
CA LEU A 41 11.02 2.56 14.60
C LEU A 41 10.54 2.65 16.05
N ASP A 42 9.39 3.29 16.24
CA ASP A 42 8.69 3.28 17.52
C ASP A 42 7.86 1.99 17.65
N ILE A 43 7.10 1.89 18.75
CA ILE A 43 6.36 0.67 19.12
C ILE A 43 5.41 0.24 17.98
N THR A 44 4.62 1.17 17.45
CA THR A 44 3.64 0.88 16.38
C THR A 44 4.31 0.36 15.10
N GLY A 45 5.41 0.97 14.69
CA GLY A 45 6.17 0.63 13.51
C GLY A 45 6.86 -0.72 13.65
N ARG A 46 7.36 -1.07 14.83
CA ARG A 46 7.97 -2.39 15.11
C ARG A 46 6.98 -3.53 15.08
N GLU A 47 5.80 -3.31 15.66
CA GLU A 47 4.70 -4.26 15.62
C GLU A 47 4.27 -4.49 14.16
N LEU A 48 4.08 -3.40 13.42
CA LEU A 48 3.67 -3.45 12.01
C LEU A 48 4.75 -4.09 11.11
N TRP A 49 6.03 -3.83 11.36
CA TRP A 49 7.14 -4.47 10.67
C TRP A 49 7.06 -5.99 10.79
N SER A 50 6.97 -6.46 12.03
CA SER A 50 6.89 -7.89 12.34
C SER A 50 5.65 -8.52 11.70
N GLU A 51 4.52 -7.82 11.71
CA GLU A 51 3.28 -8.25 11.09
C GLU A 51 3.39 -8.40 9.57
N LEU A 52 3.97 -7.40 8.90
CA LEU A 52 4.10 -7.37 7.45
C LEU A 52 5.02 -8.47 6.95
N TRP A 53 6.18 -8.65 7.57
CA TRP A 53 7.10 -9.73 7.19
C TRP A 53 6.52 -11.11 7.44
N ARG A 54 5.81 -11.30 8.56
CA ARG A 54 5.14 -12.57 8.88
C ARG A 54 4.01 -12.90 7.91
N ARG A 55 3.17 -11.92 7.53
CA ARG A 55 2.05 -12.15 6.60
C ARG A 55 2.48 -12.21 5.14
N GLY A 56 3.53 -11.48 4.79
CA GLY A 56 4.06 -11.41 3.45
C GLY A 56 5.24 -12.33 3.22
N GLU A 57 5.41 -13.38 4.03
CA GLU A 57 6.58 -14.27 3.99
C GLU A 57 6.86 -14.85 2.60
N SER A 58 5.80 -15.16 1.85
CA SER A 58 5.85 -15.70 0.48
C SER A 58 5.93 -14.64 -0.63
N VAL A 59 5.77 -13.36 -0.27
CA VAL A 59 5.63 -12.22 -1.21
C VAL A 59 6.82 -11.27 -1.12
N TYR A 60 7.26 -10.95 0.09
CA TYR A 60 8.32 -9.98 0.33
C TYR A 60 9.69 -10.64 0.34
N THR A 61 10.65 -9.90 -0.19
CA THR A 61 12.05 -10.28 -0.25
C THR A 61 12.91 -9.23 0.46
N ALA A 62 14.16 -9.55 0.78
CA ALA A 62 15.06 -8.64 1.51
C ALA A 62 15.20 -7.24 0.86
N THR A 63 14.98 -7.10 -0.45
CA THR A 63 15.01 -5.82 -1.17
C THR A 63 13.82 -4.91 -0.82
N ASP A 64 12.71 -5.48 -0.35
CA ASP A 64 11.51 -4.75 0.06
C ASP A 64 11.65 -4.09 1.43
N ALA A 65 12.70 -4.44 2.20
CA ALA A 65 12.94 -3.96 3.56
C ALA A 65 12.88 -2.44 3.70
N LEU A 66 13.48 -1.69 2.78
CA LEU A 66 13.47 -0.21 2.83
C LEU A 66 12.08 0.38 2.60
N THR A 67 11.26 -0.27 1.76
CA THR A 67 9.88 0.16 1.49
C THR A 67 8.99 -0.13 2.70
N ILE A 68 9.14 -1.33 3.28
CA ILE A 68 8.44 -1.74 4.49
C ILE A 68 8.83 -0.84 5.67
N GLU A 69 10.12 -0.52 5.84
CA GLU A 69 10.62 0.36 6.91
C GLU A 69 9.97 1.74 6.79
N ARG A 70 9.93 2.29 5.58
CA ARG A 70 9.32 3.60 5.32
C ARG A 70 7.84 3.60 5.67
N TYR A 71 7.11 2.53 5.34
CA TYR A 71 5.71 2.39 5.69
C TYR A 71 5.51 2.30 7.21
N CYS A 72 6.33 1.51 7.91
CA CYS A 72 6.30 1.39 9.37
C CYS A 72 6.59 2.73 10.06
N SER A 73 7.58 3.47 9.58
CA SER A 73 7.91 4.81 10.09
C SER A 73 6.79 5.83 9.83
N LEU A 74 6.00 5.68 8.76
CA LEU A 74 4.81 6.50 8.56
C LEU A 74 3.68 6.10 9.52
N ALA A 75 3.53 4.81 9.83
CA ALA A 75 2.57 4.34 10.82
C ALA A 75 2.87 4.90 12.23
N ASP A 76 4.15 5.00 12.64
CA ASP A 76 4.57 5.66 13.88
C ASP A 76 4.10 7.13 13.92
N ARG A 77 4.41 7.90 12.86
CA ARG A 77 3.98 9.30 12.76
C ARG A 77 2.46 9.45 12.77
N ARG A 78 1.76 8.53 12.11
CA ARG A 78 0.29 8.49 12.11
C ARG A 78 -0.25 8.30 13.53
N ALA A 79 0.30 7.33 14.27
CA ALA A 79 -0.09 7.07 15.64
C ALA A 79 0.14 8.30 16.54
N LEU A 80 1.30 8.95 16.40
CA LEU A 80 1.62 10.19 17.11
C LEU A 80 0.59 11.30 16.85
N TYR A 81 0.29 11.62 15.58
CA TYR A 81 -0.65 12.68 15.26
C TYR A 81 -2.09 12.35 15.65
N LEU A 82 -2.49 11.09 15.58
CA LEU A 82 -3.79 10.64 16.07
C LEU A 82 -3.90 10.78 17.60
N ALA A 83 -2.86 10.43 18.35
CA ALA A 83 -2.83 10.62 19.80
C ALA A 83 -2.95 12.11 20.15
N LEU A 84 -2.16 12.97 19.49
CA LEU A 84 -2.19 14.41 19.69
C LEU A 84 -3.58 15.01 19.43
N LEU A 85 -4.22 14.63 18.32
CA LEU A 85 -5.57 15.11 17.97
C LEU A 85 -6.66 14.58 18.92
N ARG A 86 -6.47 13.40 19.53
CA ARG A 86 -7.38 12.88 20.55
C ARG A 86 -7.27 13.66 21.86
N GLU A 87 -6.06 14.08 22.22
CA GLU A 87 -5.79 14.82 23.45
C GLU A 87 -6.17 16.31 23.33
N GLU A 88 -5.79 16.96 22.23
CA GLU A 88 -5.93 18.41 22.05
C GLU A 88 -7.18 18.81 21.24
N GLY A 89 -7.79 17.85 20.54
CA GLY A 89 -8.92 18.07 19.65
C GLY A 89 -8.52 18.46 18.23
N HIS A 90 -9.53 18.57 17.35
CA HIS A 90 -9.32 18.82 15.92
C HIS A 90 -9.22 20.30 15.53
N VAL A 91 -9.52 21.21 16.47
CA VAL A 91 -9.51 22.65 16.25
C VAL A 91 -8.74 23.33 17.37
N THR A 92 -8.04 24.42 17.03
CA THR A 92 -7.29 25.24 17.98
C THR A 92 -7.53 26.73 17.69
N THR A 93 -7.17 27.59 18.63
CA THR A 93 -7.30 29.04 18.47
C THR A 93 -6.11 29.58 17.68
N GLY A 94 -6.39 30.22 16.54
CA GLY A 94 -5.39 30.90 15.73
C GLY A 94 -4.87 32.17 16.39
N SER A 95 -3.80 32.74 15.83
CA SER A 95 -3.13 33.94 16.37
C SER A 95 -4.03 35.18 16.49
N THR A 96 -5.12 35.24 15.73
CA THR A 96 -6.11 36.33 15.74
C THR A 96 -7.42 35.95 16.46
N GLY A 97 -7.45 34.84 17.19
CA GLY A 97 -8.57 34.43 18.06
C GLY A 97 -9.67 33.59 17.38
N GLN A 98 -9.61 33.37 16.07
CA GLN A 98 -10.53 32.48 15.35
C GLN A 98 -10.19 31.00 15.57
N LEU A 99 -11.20 30.14 15.45
CA LEU A 99 -10.99 28.70 15.39
C LEU A 99 -10.36 28.31 14.05
N VAL A 100 -9.26 27.55 14.10
CA VAL A 100 -8.57 26.98 12.95
C VAL A 100 -8.38 25.47 13.14
N ALA A 101 -8.18 24.74 12.05
CA ALA A 101 -7.84 23.32 12.13
C ALA A 101 -6.51 23.13 12.86
N HIS A 102 -6.43 22.11 13.72
CA HIS A 102 -5.20 21.77 14.42
C HIS A 102 -4.07 21.47 13.42
N PRO A 103 -2.84 22.00 13.58
CA PRO A 103 -1.75 21.76 12.63
C PRO A 103 -1.47 20.27 12.38
N ALA A 104 -1.63 19.44 13.42
CA ALA A 104 -1.46 18.00 13.31
C ALA A 104 -2.48 17.33 12.36
N ALA A 105 -3.66 17.92 12.14
CA ALA A 105 -4.64 17.38 11.19
C ALA A 105 -4.11 17.41 9.76
N LYS A 106 -3.38 18.48 9.38
CA LYS A 106 -2.75 18.57 8.07
C LYS A 106 -1.58 17.58 7.92
N LEU A 107 -0.77 17.43 8.98
CA LEU A 107 0.33 16.47 8.98
C LEU A 107 -0.17 15.03 8.91
N LEU A 108 -1.25 14.71 9.63
CA LEU A 108 -1.92 13.41 9.56
C LEU A 108 -2.40 13.12 8.12
N ALA A 109 -3.08 14.07 7.48
CA ALA A 109 -3.56 13.89 6.11
C ALA A 109 -2.41 13.65 5.10
N ASP A 110 -1.27 14.33 5.25
CA ASP A 110 -0.07 14.09 4.43
C ASP A 110 0.53 12.70 4.67
N VAL A 111 0.62 12.26 5.93
CA VAL A 111 1.08 10.91 6.27
C VAL A 111 0.15 9.85 5.66
N GLU A 112 -1.16 9.98 5.84
CA GLU A 112 -2.14 9.03 5.31
C GLU A 112 -2.10 8.96 3.78
N SER A 113 -1.96 10.10 3.10
CA SER A 113 -1.81 10.11 1.64
C SER A 113 -0.56 9.37 1.16
N ARG A 114 0.56 9.47 1.90
CA ARG A 114 1.81 8.75 1.57
C ARG A 114 1.71 7.26 1.89
N MET A 115 0.98 6.91 2.94
CA MET A 115 0.72 5.51 3.31
C MET A 115 -0.07 4.80 2.22
N LEU A 116 -1.16 5.39 1.70
CA LEU A 116 -1.96 4.80 0.61
C LEU A 116 -1.10 4.43 -0.61
N ALA A 117 -0.17 5.29 -1.00
CA ALA A 117 0.72 5.03 -2.13
C ALA A 117 1.71 3.87 -1.88
N LEU A 118 2.08 3.61 -0.63
CA LEU A 118 2.91 2.47 -0.25
C LEU A 118 2.09 1.19 -0.08
N GLU A 119 0.88 1.28 0.45
CA GLU A 119 -0.07 0.16 0.54
C GLU A 119 -0.32 -0.48 -0.83
N ASP A 120 -0.47 0.36 -1.85
CA ASP A 120 -0.64 -0.08 -3.25
C ASP A 120 0.60 -0.78 -3.82
N ARG A 121 1.79 -0.37 -3.40
CA ARG A 121 3.07 -0.94 -3.87
C ARG A 121 3.42 -2.24 -3.15
N LEU A 122 3.09 -2.31 -1.87
CA LEU A 122 3.30 -3.48 -1.02
C LEU A 122 2.20 -4.54 -1.24
N GLY A 123 1.12 -4.23 -1.95
CA GLY A 123 0.03 -5.18 -2.17
C GLY A 123 -0.75 -5.46 -0.88
N LEU A 124 -0.98 -4.42 -0.07
CA LEU A 124 -1.75 -4.55 1.18
C LEU A 124 -3.26 -4.55 0.96
N ASN A 125 -3.73 -4.09 -0.21
CA ASN A 125 -5.13 -4.13 -0.60
C ASN A 125 -5.41 -5.17 -1.70
N PRO A 126 -6.64 -5.73 -1.78
CA PRO A 126 -6.98 -6.79 -2.73
C PRO A 126 -6.75 -6.42 -4.20
N ASP A 127 -7.10 -5.20 -4.61
CA ASP A 127 -6.90 -4.73 -5.99
C ASP A 127 -5.41 -4.71 -6.37
N SER A 128 -4.56 -4.21 -5.48
CA SER A 128 -3.12 -4.19 -5.69
C SER A 128 -2.52 -5.58 -5.73
N ARG A 129 -3.02 -6.52 -4.92
CA ARG A 129 -2.60 -7.93 -4.97
C ARG A 129 -2.92 -8.56 -6.31
N ILE A 130 -4.11 -8.31 -6.86
CA ILE A 130 -4.50 -8.79 -8.19
C ILE A 130 -3.61 -8.15 -9.26
N ARG A 131 -3.40 -6.84 -9.19
CA ARG A 131 -2.58 -6.08 -10.15
C ARG A 131 -1.12 -6.51 -10.15
N LEU A 132 -0.57 -6.89 -9.00
CA LEU A 132 0.78 -7.43 -8.83
C LEU A 132 0.89 -8.92 -9.21
N GLY A 133 -0.23 -9.58 -9.52
CA GLY A 133 -0.26 -11.00 -9.85
C GLY A 133 -0.11 -11.92 -8.63
N LEU A 134 -0.16 -11.39 -7.41
CA LEU A 134 0.03 -12.15 -6.18
C LEU A 134 -1.13 -13.12 -5.91
N GLY A 135 -2.37 -12.71 -6.20
CA GLY A 135 -3.55 -13.56 -5.97
C GLY A 135 -3.58 -14.85 -6.81
N ALA A 136 -2.95 -14.85 -7.99
CA ALA A 136 -2.86 -16.05 -8.82
C ALA A 136 -1.64 -16.94 -8.47
N ALA A 137 -0.67 -16.41 -7.72
CA ALA A 137 0.40 -17.20 -7.12
C ALA A 137 -0.10 -17.96 -5.88
N GLU A 138 -0.90 -17.30 -5.03
CA GLU A 138 -1.53 -17.90 -3.84
C GLU A 138 -2.45 -19.07 -4.22
N LEU A 139 -3.35 -18.87 -5.20
CA LEU A 139 -4.27 -19.91 -5.67
C LEU A 139 -3.54 -21.14 -6.26
N ARG A 140 -2.38 -20.93 -6.90
CA ARG A 140 -1.58 -22.03 -7.46
C ARG A 140 -0.92 -22.85 -6.36
N SER A 141 -0.39 -22.19 -5.33
CA SER A 141 0.18 -22.88 -4.16
C SER A 141 -0.86 -23.77 -3.49
N GLU A 142 -2.09 -23.27 -3.29
CA GLU A 142 -3.17 -24.05 -2.69
C GLU A 142 -3.59 -25.26 -3.55
N LEU A 143 -3.63 -25.08 -4.87
CA LEU A 143 -3.92 -26.18 -5.81
C LEU A 143 -2.81 -27.23 -5.84
N ASP A 144 -1.55 -26.80 -5.85
CA ASP A 144 -0.39 -27.71 -5.84
C ASP A 144 -0.34 -28.49 -4.51
N ASP A 145 -0.64 -27.85 -3.38
CA ASP A 145 -0.75 -28.50 -2.07
C ASP A 145 -1.92 -29.51 -2.02
N PHE A 146 -3.07 -29.19 -2.61
CA PHE A 146 -4.22 -30.09 -2.69
C PHE A 146 -3.95 -31.32 -3.58
N LEU A 147 -3.28 -31.12 -4.72
CA LEU A 147 -2.97 -32.20 -5.67
C LEU A 147 -1.84 -33.11 -5.17
N SER A 148 -1.10 -32.69 -4.15
CA SER A 148 -0.01 -33.45 -3.52
C SER A 148 -0.45 -34.29 -2.32
N GLN A 149 -1.74 -34.25 -1.95
CA GLN A 149 -2.38 -35.10 -0.92
C GLN A 149 -3.03 -36.33 -1.54
#